data_AF-A0A0T5Z449-F1
#
_entry.id   AF-A0A0T5Z449-F1
#
_cell.length_a   1.000
_cell.length_b   1.000
_cell.length_c   1.000
_cell.angle_alpha   90.00
_cell.angle_beta   90.00
_cell.angle_gamma   90.00
#
_symmetry.space_group_name_H-M   'P 1'
#
loop_
_entity.id
_entity.type
_entity.pdbx_description
1 polymer ?
#
loop_
_entity_poly.entity_id
_entity_poly.type
_entity_poly.pdbx_seq_one_letter_code
_entity_poly.pdbx_strand_id
1 'polypeptide(L)'
;MSVASHDQEPGDIRDRLQHAIEHFEHLLPGQAPIKDFVHHNTLHGFQHLHFTEALAEAECLTGARGYLPEKQFREFYREGRINRDDLEATLDETPDLAANAPLLQDQTIPLNQRDLIITALLHPLKPVTACQLNWQLEELDALHRFQPDVEAASRERLLSAANQQDEGTAISDLWAACLEMLGLQHFIMHPEELVDLSPEQAEQMLSGLNQSSEGYDDLHMLVRKEVAKELGTLLAQVGPEITLRGLLLKLTGQDLLEQIRPMLIRFIASFLDQGLAAWPIPNREQGFYATWRTSVAVSLTGFLADLIEWQDEIALLDDDPLEVVIAELRHMGVPEAHWESYLE
;
A
#
# COMPACT_ATOMS: atom_id res chain seq x y z
N MET A 1 55.50 -24.67 -4.66
CA MET A 1 54.67 -23.85 -3.76
C MET A 1 53.73 -23.04 -4.64
N SER A 2 52.50 -23.51 -4.78
CA SER A 2 51.39 -22.74 -5.33
C SER A 2 50.26 -22.93 -4.34
N VAL A 3 49.93 -21.85 -3.62
CA VAL A 3 48.84 -21.82 -2.66
C VAL A 3 47.57 -21.79 -3.50
N ALA A 4 46.91 -22.94 -3.60
CA ALA A 4 45.55 -23.01 -4.09
C ALA A 4 44.67 -22.34 -3.03
N SER A 5 44.03 -21.25 -3.43
CA SER A 5 42.92 -20.63 -2.73
C SER A 5 41.91 -21.70 -2.35
N HIS A 6 41.73 -21.90 -1.04
CA HIS A 6 40.55 -22.58 -0.52
C HIS A 6 39.34 -21.73 -0.88
N ASP A 7 38.62 -22.13 -1.93
CA ASP A 7 37.21 -21.82 -2.04
C ASP A 7 36.53 -22.44 -0.80
N GLN A 8 35.96 -21.59 0.04
CA GLN A 8 35.13 -22.02 1.16
C GLN A 8 33.91 -22.75 0.57
N GLU A 9 33.76 -24.03 0.88
CA GLU A 9 32.50 -24.74 0.62
C GLU A 9 31.37 -23.95 1.30
N PRO A 10 30.29 -23.60 0.58
CA PRO A 10 29.16 -22.93 1.20
C PRO A 10 28.62 -23.86 2.29
N GLY A 11 28.61 -23.40 3.55
CA GLY A 11 27.98 -24.13 4.64
C GLY A 11 26.55 -24.50 4.26
N ASP A 12 26.09 -25.66 4.74
CA ASP A 12 24.75 -26.18 4.45
C ASP A 12 23.72 -25.06 4.57
N ILE A 13 22.91 -24.86 3.53
CA ILE A 13 21.87 -23.82 3.49
C ILE A 13 20.98 -23.95 4.72
N ARG A 14 20.74 -25.19 5.15
CA ARG A 14 20.01 -25.51 6.36
C ARG A 14 20.64 -24.86 7.61
N ASP A 15 21.95 -24.98 7.79
CA ASP A 15 22.67 -24.41 8.92
C ASP A 15 22.63 -22.88 8.91
N ARG A 16 22.74 -22.27 7.72
CA ARG A 16 22.66 -20.80 7.55
C ARG A 16 21.29 -20.27 7.97
N LEU A 17 20.21 -20.88 7.48
CA LEU A 17 18.85 -20.47 7.85
C LEU A 17 18.55 -20.73 9.32
N GLN A 18 19.03 -21.85 9.88
CA GLN A 18 18.89 -22.13 11.30
C GLN A 18 19.56 -21.04 12.15
N HIS A 19 20.76 -20.60 11.77
CA HIS A 19 21.46 -19.51 12.45
C HIS A 19 20.72 -18.17 12.34
N ALA A 20 20.14 -17.86 11.16
CA ALA A 20 19.32 -16.66 10.97
C ALA A 20 18.06 -16.69 11.87
N ILE A 21 17.39 -17.84 11.99
CA ILE A 21 16.21 -17.97 12.87
C ILE A 21 16.58 -17.76 14.34
N GLU A 22 17.73 -18.28 14.79
CA GLU A 22 18.23 -18.05 16.15
C GLU A 22 18.48 -16.55 16.41
N HIS A 23 18.92 -15.81 15.38
CA HIS A 23 19.10 -14.36 15.47
C HIS A 23 17.77 -13.61 15.70
N PHE A 24 16.67 -14.09 15.12
CA PHE A 24 15.35 -13.45 15.26
C PHE A 24 14.85 -13.42 16.71
N GLU A 25 15.32 -14.31 17.59
CA GLU A 25 15.00 -14.26 19.03
C GLU A 25 15.39 -12.91 19.65
N HIS A 26 16.45 -12.27 19.15
CA HIS A 26 16.90 -10.96 19.63
C HIS A 26 16.04 -9.79 19.14
N LEU A 27 15.29 -9.99 18.05
CA LEU A 27 14.42 -8.99 17.44
C LEU A 27 12.98 -9.10 17.93
N LEU A 28 12.54 -10.30 18.30
CA LEU A 28 11.20 -10.54 18.83
C LEU A 28 11.08 -10.08 20.28
N PRO A 29 9.96 -9.45 20.68
CA PRO A 29 9.74 -9.09 22.06
C PRO A 29 9.65 -10.36 22.91
N GLY A 30 10.62 -10.57 23.80
CA GLY A 30 10.68 -11.73 24.71
C GLY A 30 9.55 -11.79 25.77
N GLN A 31 8.49 -10.99 25.63
CA GLN A 31 7.35 -10.95 26.55
C GLN A 31 6.09 -11.50 25.89
N ALA A 32 5.45 -12.45 26.56
CA ALA A 32 4.12 -12.92 26.20
C ALA A 32 3.06 -11.81 26.38
N PRO A 33 1.88 -11.89 25.73
CA PRO A 33 0.78 -10.96 25.95
C PRO A 33 0.39 -10.93 27.43
N ILE A 34 0.51 -9.77 28.08
CA ILE A 34 0.40 -9.64 29.53
C ILE A 34 -1.04 -9.27 29.92
N LYS A 35 -1.60 -9.93 30.95
CA LYS A 35 -2.92 -9.62 31.53
C LYS A 35 -2.89 -8.45 32.52
N ASP A 36 -1.72 -8.12 33.07
CA ASP A 36 -1.49 -7.09 34.09
C ASP A 36 -0.55 -5.99 33.57
N PHE A 37 -0.75 -4.77 34.08
CA PHE A 37 -0.02 -3.57 33.64
C PHE A 37 1.47 -3.66 33.97
N VAL A 38 2.34 -3.57 32.96
CA VAL A 38 3.80 -3.49 33.12
C VAL A 38 4.31 -2.20 32.46
N HIS A 39 5.29 -1.58 33.12
CA HIS A 39 5.94 -0.31 32.79
C HIS A 39 6.96 -0.39 31.64
N HIS A 40 6.98 -1.51 30.89
CA HIS A 40 7.94 -1.72 29.79
C HIS A 40 7.33 -1.27 28.47
N ASN A 41 7.91 -0.22 27.90
CA ASN A 41 7.56 0.32 26.59
C ASN A 41 7.90 -0.72 25.51
N THR A 42 6.92 -1.13 24.70
CA THR A 42 7.12 -2.03 23.55
C THR A 42 8.12 -1.49 22.53
N LEU A 43 8.39 -0.19 22.53
CA LEU A 43 9.39 0.46 21.70
C LEU A 43 10.78 0.56 22.36
N HIS A 44 11.03 -0.12 23.50
CA HIS A 44 12.29 0.01 24.24
C HIS A 44 13.53 -0.31 23.38
N GLY A 45 13.44 -1.28 22.46
CA GLY A 45 14.52 -1.58 21.50
C GLY A 45 14.88 -0.40 20.59
N PHE A 46 13.92 0.49 20.34
CA PHE A 46 14.03 1.65 19.44
C PHE A 46 14.24 2.97 20.20
N GLN A 47 14.57 2.94 21.49
CA GLN A 47 14.72 4.15 22.33
C GLN A 47 15.81 5.14 21.86
N HIS A 48 16.67 4.69 20.94
CA HIS A 48 17.73 5.48 20.34
C HIS A 48 17.27 6.31 19.12
N LEU A 49 16.05 6.07 18.62
CA LEU A 49 15.42 6.79 17.51
C LEU A 49 14.46 7.87 18.01
N HIS A 50 14.14 8.87 17.17
CA HIS A 50 13.04 9.78 17.47
C HIS A 50 11.71 9.02 17.46
N PHE A 51 10.71 9.50 18.22
CA PHE A 51 9.46 8.76 18.44
C PHE A 51 8.74 8.35 17.14
N THR A 52 8.69 9.23 16.14
CA THR A 52 8.09 8.95 14.82
C THR A 52 8.88 7.89 14.04
N GLU A 53 10.21 7.93 14.12
CA GLU A 53 11.11 6.94 13.50
C GLU A 53 11.00 5.59 14.21
N ALA A 54 10.95 5.58 15.55
CA ALA A 54 10.76 4.38 16.35
C ALA A 54 9.42 3.68 16.04
N LEU A 55 8.34 4.45 15.84
CA LEU A 55 7.05 3.90 15.43
C LEU A 55 7.09 3.35 14.01
N ALA A 56 7.72 4.06 13.07
CA ALA A 56 7.88 3.59 11.70
C ALA A 56 8.69 2.30 11.62
N GLU A 57 9.79 2.21 12.37
CA GLU A 57 10.64 1.02 12.44
C GLU A 57 9.90 -0.16 13.08
N ALA A 58 9.21 0.08 14.20
CA ALA A 58 8.41 -0.95 14.84
C ALA A 58 7.26 -1.44 13.95
N GLU A 59 6.61 -0.55 13.21
CA GLU A 59 5.57 -0.92 12.25
C GLU A 59 6.14 -1.70 11.06
N CYS A 60 7.33 -1.33 10.56
CA CYS A 60 8.03 -2.07 9.51
C CYS A 60 8.34 -3.50 9.94
N LEU A 61 8.94 -3.66 11.13
CA LEU A 61 9.38 -4.95 11.67
C LEU A 61 8.21 -5.83 12.11
N THR A 62 7.20 -5.27 12.79
CA THR A 62 6.12 -6.07 13.41
C THR A 62 4.81 -6.06 12.61
N GLY A 63 4.65 -5.13 11.67
CA GLY A 63 3.37 -4.86 11.01
C GLY A 63 2.29 -4.26 11.93
N ALA A 64 2.63 -3.92 13.18
CA ALA A 64 1.73 -3.28 14.12
C ALA A 64 1.70 -1.77 13.89
N ARG A 65 0.52 -1.23 13.59
CA ARG A 65 0.38 0.20 13.26
C ARG A 65 0.58 1.07 14.49
N GLY A 66 1.50 2.03 14.37
CA GLY A 66 1.75 3.02 15.42
C GLY A 66 0.67 4.11 15.50
N TYR A 67 -0.01 4.35 14.38
CA TYR A 67 -1.07 5.34 14.23
C TYR A 67 -2.37 4.70 13.77
N LEU A 68 -3.47 5.41 14.03
CA LEU A 68 -4.76 5.04 13.44
C LEU A 68 -4.72 5.28 11.92
N PRO A 69 -5.52 4.54 11.13
CA PRO A 69 -5.65 4.82 9.70
C PRO A 69 -6.13 6.27 9.46
N GLU A 70 -5.65 6.93 8.40
CA GLU A 70 -6.06 8.30 8.06
C GLU A 70 -7.58 8.50 8.01
N LYS A 71 -8.32 7.46 7.58
CA LYS A 71 -9.78 7.47 7.55
C LYS A 71 -10.38 7.75 8.93
N GLN A 72 -9.81 7.20 10.00
CA GLN A 72 -10.24 7.42 11.38
C GLN A 72 -9.99 8.87 11.81
N PHE A 73 -8.84 9.45 11.47
CA PHE A 73 -8.58 10.87 11.74
C PHE A 73 -9.57 11.79 11.02
N ARG A 74 -9.91 11.49 9.76
CA ARG A 74 -10.95 12.22 9.02
C ARG A 74 -12.34 12.05 9.64
N GLU A 75 -12.66 10.88 10.19
CA GLU A 75 -13.90 10.66 10.96
C GLU A 75 -13.93 11.51 12.24
N PHE A 76 -12.85 11.54 13.01
CA PHE A 76 -12.73 12.42 14.18
C PHE A 76 -12.86 13.90 13.83
N TYR A 77 -12.37 14.32 12.65
CA TYR A 77 -12.57 15.68 12.16
C TYR A 77 -14.06 15.97 11.88
N ARG A 78 -14.75 15.06 11.19
CA ARG A 78 -16.20 15.20 10.93
C ARG A 78 -17.05 15.19 12.20
N GLU A 79 -16.59 14.49 13.23
CA GLU A 79 -17.23 14.46 14.55
C GLU A 79 -16.88 15.68 15.42
N GLY A 80 -15.98 16.56 14.97
CA GLY A 80 -15.51 17.73 15.71
C GLY A 80 -14.57 17.42 16.87
N ARG A 81 -14.08 16.17 16.97
CA ARG A 81 -13.03 15.78 17.93
C ARG A 81 -11.67 16.34 17.55
N ILE A 82 -11.43 16.47 16.25
CA ILE A 82 -10.33 17.26 15.67
C ILE A 82 -10.98 18.42 14.93
N ASN A 83 -10.46 19.63 15.08
CA ASN A 83 -10.96 20.80 14.35
C ASN A 83 -9.83 21.48 13.56
N ARG A 84 -10.18 22.53 12.80
CA ARG A 84 -9.21 23.25 11.98
C ARG A 84 -8.11 23.90 12.82
N ASP A 85 -8.44 24.42 14.00
CA ASP A 85 -7.47 25.05 14.91
C ASP A 85 -6.42 24.03 15.39
N ASP A 86 -6.82 22.78 15.66
CA ASP A 86 -5.89 21.70 16.01
C ASP A 86 -4.89 21.41 14.89
N LEU A 87 -5.37 21.38 13.63
CA LEU A 87 -4.53 21.17 12.45
C LEU A 87 -3.58 22.36 12.22
N GLU A 88 -4.08 23.59 12.36
CA GLU A 88 -3.28 24.80 12.23
C GLU A 88 -2.20 24.89 13.30
N ALA A 89 -2.53 24.58 14.56
CA ALA A 89 -1.55 24.52 15.65
C ALA A 89 -0.45 23.49 15.37
N THR A 90 -0.82 22.31 14.84
CA THR A 90 0.15 21.26 14.48
C THR A 90 1.09 21.72 13.36
N LEU A 91 0.56 22.45 12.36
CA LEU A 91 1.37 23.02 11.28
C LEU A 91 2.31 24.13 11.77
N ASP A 92 1.87 24.95 12.73
CA ASP A 92 2.70 25.99 13.33
C ASP A 92 3.87 25.40 14.15
N GLU A 93 3.68 24.22 14.73
CA GLU A 93 4.73 23.45 15.42
C GLU A 93 5.66 22.68 14.46
N THR A 94 5.35 22.63 13.16
CA THR A 94 6.10 21.87 12.14
C THR A 94 6.69 22.80 11.06
N PRO A 95 7.77 23.55 11.37
CA PRO A 95 8.33 24.56 10.47
C PRO A 95 8.85 24.00 9.13
N ASP A 96 9.24 22.72 9.10
CA ASP A 96 9.77 22.05 7.91
C ASP A 96 8.74 21.96 6.75
N LEU A 97 7.45 22.05 7.06
CA LEU A 97 6.38 22.05 6.06
C LEU A 97 6.13 23.43 5.43
N ALA A 98 6.84 24.47 5.90
CA ALA A 98 6.74 25.84 5.39
C ALA A 98 5.27 26.32 5.21
N ALA A 99 4.40 26.03 6.18
CA ALA A 99 2.96 26.22 6.06
C ALA A 99 2.55 27.65 5.65
N ASN A 100 3.31 28.67 6.04
CA ASN A 100 3.03 30.07 5.72
C ASN A 100 3.62 30.53 4.37
N ALA A 101 4.24 29.63 3.61
CA ALA A 101 4.74 29.94 2.27
C ALA A 101 3.56 30.32 1.36
N PRO A 102 3.61 31.49 0.70
CA PRO A 102 2.55 31.90 -0.21
C PRO A 102 2.61 31.09 -1.50
N LEU A 103 1.46 30.58 -1.95
CA LEU A 103 1.32 29.89 -3.23
C LEU A 103 0.72 30.81 -4.29
N LEU A 104 -0.35 31.53 -3.96
CA LEU A 104 -1.01 32.49 -4.84
C LEU A 104 -1.33 33.76 -4.06
N GLN A 105 -0.64 34.86 -4.37
CA GLN A 105 -0.79 36.14 -3.66
C GLN A 105 -1.68 37.16 -4.37
N ASP A 106 -1.71 37.14 -5.71
CA ASP A 106 -2.42 38.14 -6.52
C ASP A 106 -3.92 37.85 -6.72
N GLN A 107 -4.49 37.02 -5.85
CA GLN A 107 -5.89 36.61 -5.92
C GLN A 107 -6.71 37.27 -4.81
N THR A 108 -8.03 37.36 -5.02
CA THR A 108 -8.99 37.90 -4.04
C THR A 108 -8.90 37.19 -2.69
N ILE A 109 -8.45 35.93 -2.68
CA ILE A 109 -8.15 35.15 -1.49
C ILE A 109 -6.71 34.66 -1.61
N PRO A 110 -5.79 35.11 -0.74
CA PRO A 110 -4.42 34.61 -0.76
C PRO A 110 -4.42 33.14 -0.34
N LEU A 111 -3.78 32.29 -1.13
CA LEU A 111 -3.59 30.87 -0.82
C LEU A 111 -2.16 30.64 -0.34
N ASN A 112 -2.03 29.95 0.78
CA ASN A 112 -0.76 29.53 1.35
C ASN A 112 -0.64 28.01 1.34
N GLN A 113 0.56 27.52 1.64
CA GLN A 113 0.86 26.09 1.72
C GLN A 113 0.00 25.37 2.77
N ARG A 114 -0.38 26.05 3.86
CA ARG A 114 -1.26 25.54 4.92
C ARG A 114 -2.63 25.14 4.38
N ASP A 115 -3.22 25.97 3.52
CA ASP A 115 -4.55 25.70 2.96
C ASP A 115 -4.50 24.42 2.11
N LEU A 116 -3.44 24.27 1.31
CA LEU A 116 -3.21 23.06 0.51
C LEU A 116 -3.03 21.81 1.37
N ILE A 117 -2.19 21.87 2.42
CA ILE A 117 -1.93 20.73 3.31
C ILE A 117 -3.21 20.31 4.04
N ILE A 118 -3.96 21.26 4.61
CA ILE A 118 -5.21 20.97 5.31
C ILE A 118 -6.22 20.35 4.34
N THR A 119 -6.38 20.90 3.13
CA THR A 119 -7.26 20.32 2.12
C THR A 119 -6.85 18.88 1.77
N ALA A 120 -5.56 18.61 1.59
CA ALA A 120 -5.06 17.25 1.29
C ALA A 120 -5.27 16.26 2.45
N LEU A 121 -5.17 16.73 3.70
CA LEU A 121 -5.44 15.89 4.88
C LEU A 121 -6.92 15.54 4.99
N LEU A 122 -7.82 16.50 4.72
CA LEU A 122 -9.26 16.33 4.88
C LEU A 122 -9.91 15.57 3.72
N HIS A 123 -9.42 15.78 2.49
CA HIS A 123 -9.99 15.20 1.27
C HIS A 123 -9.00 14.21 0.63
N PRO A 124 -9.31 12.89 0.63
CA PRO A 124 -8.42 11.89 0.06
C PRO A 124 -8.36 11.98 -1.47
N LEU A 125 -7.28 12.54 -2.00
CA LEU A 125 -6.99 12.57 -3.43
C LEU A 125 -6.38 11.23 -3.87
N LYS A 126 -7.25 10.25 -4.14
CA LYS A 126 -6.80 8.93 -4.63
C LYS A 126 -6.58 8.98 -6.14
N PRO A 127 -5.52 8.31 -6.66
CA PRO A 127 -5.39 8.12 -8.09
C PRO A 127 -6.60 7.33 -8.61
N VAL A 128 -7.15 7.79 -9.73
CA VAL A 128 -8.32 7.18 -10.38
C VAL A 128 -7.81 6.45 -11.62
N THR A 129 -8.14 5.17 -11.76
CA THR A 129 -7.81 4.41 -12.99
C THR A 129 -8.71 4.85 -14.14
N ALA A 130 -8.32 4.59 -15.40
CA ALA A 130 -9.15 4.94 -16.56
C ALA A 130 -10.58 4.37 -16.46
N CYS A 131 -10.73 3.10 -16.09
CA CYS A 131 -12.06 2.49 -15.91
C CYS A 131 -12.86 3.16 -14.77
N GLN A 132 -12.20 3.52 -13.67
CA GLN A 132 -12.87 4.22 -12.56
C GLN A 132 -13.29 5.63 -12.97
N LEU A 133 -12.48 6.32 -13.78
CA LEU A 133 -12.81 7.64 -14.31
C LEU A 133 -14.06 7.54 -15.17
N ASN A 134 -14.10 6.62 -16.14
CA ASN A 134 -15.27 6.42 -17.00
C ASN A 134 -16.53 6.12 -16.20
N TRP A 135 -16.44 5.21 -15.23
CA TRP A 135 -17.56 4.92 -14.34
C TRP A 135 -18.02 6.15 -13.55
N GLN A 136 -17.09 6.97 -13.04
CA GLN A 136 -17.44 8.23 -12.36
C GLN A 136 -18.10 9.25 -13.30
N LEU A 137 -17.69 9.30 -14.56
CA LEU A 137 -18.29 10.17 -15.58
C LEU A 137 -19.72 9.72 -15.93
N GLU A 138 -19.90 8.42 -16.23
CA GLU A 138 -21.17 7.87 -16.70
C GLU A 138 -22.20 7.70 -15.58
N GLU A 139 -21.79 7.15 -14.43
CA GLU A 139 -22.72 6.75 -13.36
C GLU A 139 -22.86 7.80 -12.25
N LEU A 140 -21.82 8.59 -11.99
CA LEU A 140 -21.84 9.62 -10.95
C LEU A 140 -21.95 11.04 -11.48
N ASP A 141 -21.94 11.22 -12.81
CA ASP A 141 -22.00 12.52 -13.48
C ASP A 141 -20.95 13.51 -12.92
N ALA A 142 -19.74 12.99 -12.68
CA ALA A 142 -18.71 13.67 -11.88
C ALA A 142 -18.22 15.01 -12.47
N LEU A 143 -18.43 15.25 -13.77
CA LEU A 143 -18.11 16.52 -14.44
C LEU A 143 -19.25 17.54 -14.45
N HIS A 144 -20.45 17.14 -14.01
CA HIS A 144 -21.59 18.06 -13.97
C HIS A 144 -22.23 18.20 -12.59
N ARG A 145 -21.72 17.46 -11.59
CA ARG A 145 -22.25 17.49 -10.22
C ARG A 145 -21.16 17.54 -9.16
N PHE A 146 -21.36 18.39 -8.14
CA PHE A 146 -20.47 18.47 -6.99
C PHE A 146 -20.48 17.16 -6.21
N GLN A 147 -19.28 16.72 -5.85
CA GLN A 147 -19.14 15.59 -4.95
C GLN A 147 -19.76 15.92 -3.57
N PRO A 148 -20.35 14.92 -2.87
CA PRO A 148 -21.06 15.14 -1.61
C PRO A 148 -20.21 15.76 -0.50
N ASP A 149 -18.89 15.54 -0.52
CA ASP A 149 -17.93 15.99 0.49
C ASP A 149 -17.40 17.41 0.24
N VAL A 150 -17.75 18.07 -0.87
CA VAL A 150 -17.41 19.48 -1.11
C VAL A 150 -18.26 20.37 -0.20
N GLU A 151 -17.61 21.21 0.61
CA GLU A 151 -18.29 22.15 1.51
C GLU A 151 -19.21 23.13 0.79
N ALA A 152 -20.36 23.45 1.40
CA ALA A 152 -21.36 24.37 0.83
C ALA A 152 -20.75 25.75 0.48
N ALA A 153 -19.88 26.29 1.34
CA ALA A 153 -19.22 27.57 1.11
C ALA A 153 -18.32 27.54 -0.13
N SER A 154 -17.69 26.40 -0.44
CA SER A 154 -16.86 26.24 -1.63
C SER A 154 -17.70 26.11 -2.90
N ARG A 155 -18.86 25.43 -2.81
CA ARG A 155 -19.84 25.36 -3.92
C ARG A 155 -20.38 26.73 -4.27
N GLU A 156 -20.84 27.50 -3.28
CA GLU A 156 -21.33 28.86 -3.48
C GLU A 156 -20.27 29.77 -4.08
N ARG A 157 -19.01 29.64 -3.64
CA ARG A 157 -17.88 30.38 -4.21
C ARG A 157 -17.68 30.07 -5.69
N LEU A 158 -17.64 28.80 -6.08
CA LEU A 158 -17.47 28.42 -7.49
C LEU A 158 -18.62 28.94 -8.34
N LEU A 159 -19.87 28.74 -7.89
CA LEU A 159 -21.05 29.22 -8.61
C LEU A 159 -21.07 30.74 -8.72
N SER A 160 -20.63 31.47 -7.68
CA SER A 160 -20.53 32.93 -7.73
C SER A 160 -19.48 33.41 -8.74
N ALA A 161 -18.35 32.71 -8.85
CA ALA A 161 -17.30 33.00 -9.83
C ALA A 161 -17.76 32.69 -11.27
N ALA A 162 -18.58 31.65 -11.44
CA ALA A 162 -19.22 31.29 -12.69
C ALA A 162 -20.48 32.12 -13.01
N ASN A 163 -20.67 33.29 -12.38
CA ASN A 163 -21.83 34.17 -12.58
C ASN A 163 -23.21 33.47 -12.38
N GLN A 164 -23.30 32.52 -11.44
CA GLN A 164 -24.50 31.72 -11.16
C GLN A 164 -25.03 30.92 -12.37
N GLN A 165 -24.12 30.49 -13.24
CA GLN A 165 -24.43 29.42 -14.19
C GLN A 165 -24.85 28.13 -13.46
N ASP A 166 -25.46 27.21 -14.19
CA ASP A 166 -25.82 25.90 -13.67
C ASP A 166 -24.56 25.15 -13.18
N GLU A 167 -24.78 24.29 -12.19
CA GLU A 167 -23.73 23.47 -11.56
C GLU A 167 -22.89 22.71 -12.60
N GLY A 168 -23.54 22.18 -13.64
CA GLY A 168 -22.89 21.42 -14.70
C GLY A 168 -21.88 22.25 -15.48
N THR A 169 -22.30 23.41 -15.97
CA THR A 169 -21.42 24.32 -16.71
C THR A 169 -20.24 24.79 -15.85
N ALA A 170 -20.49 25.16 -14.58
CA ALA A 170 -19.42 25.66 -13.70
C ALA A 170 -18.33 24.60 -13.41
N ILE A 171 -18.72 23.33 -13.26
CA ILE A 171 -17.78 22.23 -13.03
C ILE A 171 -17.03 21.87 -14.32
N SER A 172 -17.73 21.83 -15.46
CA SER A 172 -17.13 21.58 -16.77
C SER A 172 -16.10 22.65 -17.14
N ASP A 173 -16.40 23.93 -16.89
CA ASP A 173 -15.48 25.04 -17.13
C ASP A 173 -14.23 24.94 -16.22
N LEU A 174 -14.41 24.57 -14.95
CA LEU A 174 -13.30 24.33 -14.02
C LEU A 174 -12.42 23.17 -14.50
N TRP A 175 -13.04 22.08 -14.95
CA TRP A 175 -12.32 20.93 -15.50
C TRP A 175 -11.53 21.29 -16.75
N ALA A 176 -12.13 22.02 -17.69
CA ALA A 176 -11.47 22.49 -18.91
C ALA A 176 -10.28 23.39 -18.59
N ALA A 177 -10.44 24.34 -17.65
CA ALA A 177 -9.34 25.21 -17.20
C ALA A 177 -8.19 24.42 -16.55
N CYS A 178 -8.50 23.40 -15.75
CA CYS A 178 -7.49 22.51 -15.17
C CYS A 178 -6.72 21.74 -16.26
N LEU A 179 -7.42 21.19 -17.24
CA LEU A 179 -6.78 20.48 -18.36
C LEU A 179 -5.90 21.40 -19.20
N GLU A 180 -6.35 22.62 -19.46
CA GLU A 180 -5.57 23.62 -20.18
C GLU A 180 -4.28 23.97 -19.43
N MET A 181 -4.38 24.27 -18.14
CA MET A 181 -3.23 24.62 -17.31
C MET A 181 -2.22 23.47 -17.15
N LEU A 182 -2.71 22.23 -17.13
CA LEU A 182 -1.86 21.03 -17.04
C LEU A 182 -1.35 20.54 -18.40
N GLY A 183 -1.81 21.14 -19.51
CA GLY A 183 -1.44 20.71 -20.87
C GLY A 183 -2.00 19.34 -21.27
N LEU A 184 -3.09 18.89 -20.65
CA LEU A 184 -3.66 17.54 -20.78
C LEU A 184 -4.76 17.41 -21.86
N GLN A 185 -4.85 18.38 -22.76
CA GLN A 185 -5.92 18.50 -23.76
C GLN A 185 -6.04 17.29 -24.72
N HIS A 186 -4.98 16.48 -24.84
CA HIS A 186 -4.90 15.36 -25.79
C HIS A 186 -5.16 13.98 -25.15
N PHE A 187 -5.33 13.91 -23.83
CA PHE A 187 -5.38 12.64 -23.08
C PHE A 187 -6.80 12.07 -22.86
N ILE A 188 -7.84 12.74 -23.36
CA ILE A 188 -9.24 12.32 -23.16
C ILE A 188 -9.72 11.42 -24.29
N MET A 189 -8.92 10.45 -24.75
CA MET A 189 -9.43 9.41 -25.65
C MET A 189 -8.84 8.05 -25.27
N HIS A 190 -9.70 7.14 -24.81
CA HIS A 190 -9.32 5.75 -24.57
C HIS A 190 -9.23 4.99 -25.91
N PRO A 191 -8.35 3.98 -26.05
CA PRO A 191 -8.27 3.16 -27.27
C PRO A 191 -9.59 2.49 -27.70
N GLU A 192 -10.56 2.36 -26.79
CA GLU A 192 -11.88 1.78 -27.08
C GLU A 192 -12.86 2.81 -27.68
N GLU A 193 -12.71 4.11 -27.41
CA GLU A 193 -13.48 5.19 -28.06
C GLU A 193 -13.07 5.42 -29.52
N LEU A 194 -11.93 4.87 -29.95
CA LEU A 194 -11.50 4.83 -31.36
C LEU A 194 -12.40 3.95 -32.24
N VAL A 195 -13.17 3.03 -31.64
CA VAL A 195 -13.98 2.04 -32.36
C VAL A 195 -15.34 2.62 -32.80
N ASP A 196 -15.86 3.62 -32.08
CA ASP A 196 -17.20 4.19 -32.27
C ASP A 196 -17.19 5.67 -32.72
N LEU A 197 -16.18 6.08 -33.49
CA LEU A 197 -16.08 7.45 -34.00
C LEU A 197 -17.13 7.75 -35.09
N SER A 198 -17.84 8.86 -34.95
CA SER A 198 -18.65 9.43 -36.04
C SER A 198 -17.75 9.99 -37.15
N PRO A 199 -18.24 10.06 -38.42
CA PRO A 199 -17.43 10.55 -39.54
C PRO A 199 -16.87 11.97 -39.35
N GLU A 200 -17.62 12.83 -38.65
CA GLU A 200 -17.25 14.22 -38.38
C GLU A 200 -16.14 14.34 -37.33
N GLN A 201 -16.17 13.48 -36.29
CA GLN A 201 -15.11 13.39 -35.28
C GLN A 201 -13.83 12.79 -35.87
N ALA A 202 -13.95 11.82 -36.78
CA ALA A 202 -12.82 11.23 -37.49
C ALA A 202 -12.11 12.25 -38.40
N GLU A 203 -12.84 13.15 -39.08
CA GLU A 203 -12.26 14.22 -39.89
C GLU A 203 -11.52 15.27 -39.05
N GLN A 204 -12.08 15.68 -37.90
CA GLN A 204 -11.39 16.56 -36.96
C GLN A 204 -10.10 15.91 -36.41
N MET A 205 -10.13 14.61 -36.10
CA MET A 205 -8.94 13.86 -35.69
C MET A 205 -7.87 13.76 -36.77
N LEU A 206 -8.24 13.41 -38.00
CA LEU A 206 -7.30 13.30 -39.13
C LEU A 206 -6.63 14.65 -39.46
N SER A 207 -7.34 15.74 -39.23
CA SER A 207 -6.78 17.08 -39.40
C SER A 207 -5.74 17.44 -38.34
N GLY A 208 -5.85 16.92 -37.12
CA GLY A 208 -4.87 17.09 -36.03
C GLY A 208 -3.70 16.09 -36.06
N LEU A 209 -3.95 14.84 -36.45
CA LEU A 209 -2.96 13.75 -36.45
C LEU A 209 -1.97 13.78 -37.63
N ASN A 210 -2.33 14.44 -38.74
CA ASN A 210 -1.42 14.60 -39.89
C ASN A 210 -0.16 15.44 -39.57
N GLN A 211 -0.03 15.99 -38.36
CA GLN A 211 1.18 16.66 -37.89
C GLN A 211 2.09 15.79 -37.00
N SER A 212 1.68 14.58 -36.59
CA SER A 212 2.38 13.85 -35.50
C SER A 212 2.33 12.31 -35.59
N SER A 213 2.19 11.73 -36.79
CA SER A 213 2.09 10.26 -36.97
C SER A 213 3.41 9.47 -36.80
N GLU A 214 4.58 10.10 -36.65
CA GLU A 214 5.85 9.37 -36.48
C GLU A 214 6.21 9.04 -35.01
N GLY A 215 5.49 9.58 -34.01
CA GLY A 215 5.88 9.49 -32.59
C GLY A 215 5.19 8.44 -31.71
N TYR A 216 4.04 7.90 -32.12
CA TYR A 216 3.19 7.06 -31.25
C TYR A 216 3.73 5.63 -31.04
N ASP A 217 4.27 4.99 -32.07
CA ASP A 217 4.86 3.64 -31.98
C ASP A 217 6.16 3.67 -31.13
N ASP A 218 6.94 4.73 -31.26
CA ASP A 218 8.15 4.95 -30.46
C ASP A 218 7.81 5.18 -28.97
N LEU A 219 6.73 5.89 -28.66
CA LEU A 219 6.29 6.13 -27.29
C LEU A 219 5.89 4.83 -26.58
N HIS A 220 5.13 3.94 -27.23
CA HIS A 220 4.75 2.66 -26.64
C HIS A 220 5.97 1.75 -26.37
N MET A 221 6.94 1.73 -27.28
CA MET A 221 8.21 1.02 -27.06
C MET A 221 9.01 1.62 -25.90
N LEU A 222 9.09 2.95 -25.81
CA LEU A 222 9.78 3.65 -24.73
C LEU A 222 9.12 3.37 -23.38
N VAL A 223 7.79 3.43 -23.29
CA VAL A 223 7.02 3.10 -22.09
C VAL A 223 7.26 1.65 -21.68
N ARG A 224 7.18 0.69 -22.62
CA ARG A 224 7.46 -0.73 -22.31
C ARG A 224 8.88 -0.94 -21.81
N LYS A 225 9.86 -0.25 -22.39
CA LYS A 225 11.26 -0.34 -21.99
C LYS A 225 11.48 0.23 -20.58
N GLU A 226 10.88 1.37 -20.26
CA GLU A 226 11.00 1.96 -18.94
C GLU A 226 10.26 1.11 -17.89
N VAL A 227 9.05 0.63 -18.19
CA VAL A 227 8.30 -0.28 -17.31
C VAL A 227 9.08 -1.58 -17.06
N ALA A 228 9.69 -2.18 -18.08
CA ALA A 228 10.50 -3.38 -17.90
C ALA A 228 11.73 -3.14 -17.01
N LYS A 229 12.36 -1.97 -17.15
CA LYS A 229 13.50 -1.55 -16.32
C LYS A 229 13.07 -1.28 -14.87
N GLU A 230 11.96 -0.60 -14.67
CA GLU A 230 11.41 -0.30 -13.35
C GLU A 230 10.95 -1.59 -12.64
N LEU A 231 10.27 -2.49 -13.35
CA LEU A 231 9.93 -3.82 -12.85
C LEU A 231 11.18 -4.64 -12.50
N GLY A 232 12.21 -4.61 -13.35
CA GLY A 232 13.48 -5.28 -13.06
C GLY A 232 14.16 -4.72 -11.80
N THR A 233 14.07 -3.41 -11.57
CA THR A 233 14.58 -2.75 -10.37
C THR A 233 13.79 -3.18 -9.13
N LEU A 234 12.45 -3.21 -9.22
CA LEU A 234 11.59 -3.66 -8.13
C LEU A 234 11.80 -5.15 -7.79
N LEU A 235 11.97 -6.01 -8.80
CA LEU A 235 12.25 -7.43 -8.59
C LEU A 235 13.63 -7.65 -7.94
N ALA A 236 14.62 -6.84 -8.28
CA ALA A 236 15.96 -6.93 -7.67
C ALA A 236 15.96 -6.54 -6.18
N GLN A 237 14.96 -5.79 -5.71
CA GLN A 237 14.79 -5.46 -4.29
C GLN A 237 14.22 -6.65 -3.49
N VAL A 238 13.60 -7.65 -4.14
CA VAL A 238 12.99 -8.80 -3.47
C VAL A 238 14.06 -9.71 -2.91
N GLY A 239 14.10 -9.85 -1.58
CA GLY A 239 15.19 -10.52 -0.89
C GLY A 239 15.96 -9.57 0.02
N PRO A 240 16.77 -8.66 -0.54
CA PRO A 240 17.64 -7.79 0.25
C PRO A 240 16.93 -6.60 0.91
N GLU A 241 15.85 -6.08 0.33
CA GLU A 241 15.19 -4.85 0.82
C GLU A 241 13.69 -5.03 1.09
N ILE A 242 13.02 -5.83 0.26
CA ILE A 242 11.57 -6.06 0.38
C ILE A 242 11.25 -7.56 0.28
N THR A 243 10.14 -7.95 0.87
CA THR A 243 9.55 -9.28 0.66
C THR A 243 8.65 -9.29 -0.59
N LEU A 244 8.21 -10.47 -1.03
CA LEU A 244 7.21 -10.57 -2.11
C LEU A 244 5.90 -9.87 -1.74
N ARG A 245 5.52 -9.91 -0.45
CA ARG A 245 4.42 -9.10 0.08
C ARG A 245 4.68 -7.61 -0.17
N GLY A 246 5.89 -7.12 0.14
CA GLY A 246 6.29 -5.73 -0.09
C GLY A 246 6.20 -5.33 -1.56
N LEU A 247 6.62 -6.22 -2.47
CA LEU A 247 6.46 -6.01 -3.91
C LEU A 247 4.99 -5.92 -4.31
N LEU A 248 4.15 -6.86 -3.85
CA LEU A 248 2.71 -6.85 -4.14
C LEU A 248 2.03 -5.59 -3.59
N LEU A 249 2.41 -5.13 -2.40
CA LEU A 249 1.92 -3.88 -1.83
C LEU A 249 2.30 -2.68 -2.71
N LYS A 250 3.55 -2.59 -3.19
CA LYS A 250 3.97 -1.51 -4.10
C LYS A 250 3.21 -1.54 -5.44
N LEU A 251 2.95 -2.73 -6.00
CA LEU A 251 2.30 -2.88 -7.30
C LEU A 251 0.78 -2.70 -7.24
N THR A 252 0.14 -3.17 -6.17
CA THR A 252 -1.33 -3.25 -6.08
C THR A 252 -1.93 -2.24 -5.11
N GLY A 253 -1.11 -1.65 -4.23
CA GLY A 253 -1.58 -0.86 -3.09
C GLY A 253 -2.32 -1.68 -2.02
N GLN A 254 -2.37 -3.00 -2.14
CA GLN A 254 -3.05 -3.90 -1.20
C GLN A 254 -2.02 -4.70 -0.39
N ASP A 255 -2.17 -4.67 0.94
CA ASP A 255 -1.32 -5.45 1.83
C ASP A 255 -1.94 -6.84 2.07
N LEU A 256 -1.32 -7.87 1.49
CA LEU A 256 -1.74 -9.27 1.64
C LEU A 256 -1.76 -9.71 3.12
N LEU A 257 -0.90 -9.12 3.97
CA LEU A 257 -0.88 -9.46 5.39
C LEU A 257 -2.20 -9.11 6.07
N GLU A 258 -2.92 -8.07 5.65
CA GLU A 258 -4.23 -7.75 6.25
C GLU A 258 -5.27 -8.86 6.03
N GLN A 259 -5.13 -9.63 4.94
CA GLN A 259 -6.01 -10.75 4.63
C GLN A 259 -5.60 -12.02 5.39
N ILE A 260 -4.29 -12.27 5.53
CA ILE A 260 -3.74 -13.49 6.14
C ILE A 260 -3.67 -13.39 7.67
N ARG A 261 -3.40 -12.19 8.21
CA ARG A 261 -3.17 -11.94 9.64
C ARG A 261 -4.31 -12.44 10.55
N PRO A 262 -5.61 -12.24 10.25
CA PRO A 262 -6.68 -12.77 11.10
C PRO A 262 -6.64 -14.29 11.26
N MET A 263 -6.25 -15.02 10.20
CA MET A 263 -6.09 -16.47 10.22
C MET A 263 -4.90 -16.86 11.11
N LEU A 264 -3.74 -16.21 10.91
CA LEU A 264 -2.54 -16.46 11.71
C LEU A 264 -2.76 -16.18 13.19
N ILE A 265 -3.36 -15.03 13.53
CA ILE A 265 -3.68 -14.66 14.91
C ILE A 265 -4.50 -15.75 15.59
N ARG A 266 -5.49 -16.33 14.90
CA ARG A 266 -6.34 -17.38 15.48
C ARG A 266 -5.55 -18.64 15.84
N PHE A 267 -4.67 -19.11 14.94
CA PHE A 267 -3.85 -20.29 15.21
C PHE A 267 -2.79 -20.03 16.27
N ILE A 268 -2.09 -18.89 16.19
CA ILE A 268 -1.07 -18.49 17.15
C ILE A 268 -1.69 -18.31 18.54
N ALA A 269 -2.80 -17.59 18.66
CA ALA A 269 -3.49 -17.38 19.94
C ALA A 269 -3.98 -18.71 20.53
N SER A 270 -4.52 -19.61 19.71
CA SER A 270 -4.96 -20.93 20.19
C SER A 270 -3.81 -21.82 20.64
N PHE A 271 -2.63 -21.73 20.00
CA PHE A 271 -1.45 -22.49 20.39
C PHE A 271 -0.73 -21.92 21.61
N LEU A 272 -0.67 -20.59 21.72
CA LEU A 272 -0.07 -19.88 22.85
C LEU A 272 -1.00 -19.81 24.07
N ASP A 273 -2.27 -20.21 23.94
CA ASP A 273 -3.21 -20.29 25.05
C ASP A 273 -2.64 -21.14 26.18
N GLN A 274 -2.51 -20.57 27.38
CA GLN A 274 -1.95 -21.26 28.55
C GLN A 274 -2.99 -22.14 29.26
N GLY A 275 -3.93 -22.74 28.51
CA GLY A 275 -5.01 -23.56 29.04
C GLY A 275 -6.17 -22.74 29.63
N LEU A 276 -6.34 -21.50 29.16
CA LEU A 276 -7.45 -20.63 29.57
C LEU A 276 -8.71 -20.93 28.76
N ALA A 277 -8.55 -21.36 27.51
CA ALA A 277 -9.66 -21.75 26.66
C ALA A 277 -10.26 -23.08 27.11
N ALA A 278 -11.60 -23.18 27.08
CA ALA A 278 -12.30 -24.43 27.39
C ALA A 278 -12.03 -25.53 26.35
N TRP A 279 -11.65 -25.14 25.13
CA TRP A 279 -11.23 -26.05 24.06
C TRP A 279 -9.75 -25.80 23.73
N PRO A 280 -8.84 -26.65 24.22
CA PRO A 280 -7.43 -26.57 23.85
C PRO A 280 -7.20 -27.08 22.42
N ILE A 281 -6.15 -26.57 21.79
CA ILE A 281 -5.70 -27.11 20.50
C ILE A 281 -5.15 -28.54 20.70
N PRO A 282 -5.51 -29.52 19.85
CA PRO A 282 -5.01 -30.88 19.98
C PRO A 282 -3.51 -30.95 19.64
N ASN A 283 -2.82 -31.96 20.18
CA ASN A 283 -1.44 -32.30 19.83
C ASN A 283 -0.41 -31.16 20.00
N ARG A 284 -0.65 -30.24 20.95
CA ARG A 284 0.23 -29.08 21.21
C ARG A 284 1.67 -29.49 21.52
N GLU A 285 1.86 -30.66 22.13
CA GLU A 285 3.17 -31.22 22.48
C GLU A 285 4.05 -31.53 21.27
N GLN A 286 3.47 -31.58 20.06
CA GLN A 286 4.19 -31.84 18.80
C GLN A 286 4.78 -30.55 18.18
N GLY A 287 4.55 -29.39 18.81
CA GLY A 287 5.04 -28.10 18.34
C GLY A 287 4.05 -27.39 17.42
N PHE A 288 4.26 -26.08 17.24
CA PHE A 288 3.31 -25.20 16.54
C PHE A 288 3.01 -25.66 15.11
N TYR A 289 4.05 -25.96 14.34
CA TYR A 289 3.92 -26.35 12.93
C TYR A 289 3.09 -27.62 12.75
N ALA A 290 3.40 -28.70 13.48
CA ALA A 290 2.67 -29.96 13.41
C ALA A 290 1.19 -29.77 13.84
N THR A 291 0.96 -28.99 14.90
CA THR A 291 -0.39 -28.64 15.35
C THR A 291 -1.16 -27.83 14.30
N TRP A 292 -0.52 -26.84 13.68
CA TRP A 292 -1.12 -26.03 12.62
C TRP A 292 -1.47 -26.88 11.39
N ARG A 293 -0.54 -27.70 10.89
CA ARG A 293 -0.72 -28.54 9.70
C ARG A 293 -1.91 -29.47 9.86
N THR A 294 -2.01 -30.14 11.00
CA THR A 294 -3.14 -31.04 11.30
C THR A 294 -4.46 -30.30 11.51
N SER A 295 -4.43 -29.11 12.11
CA SER A 295 -5.63 -28.28 12.33
C SER A 295 -6.17 -27.68 11.04
N VAL A 296 -5.29 -27.19 10.16
CA VAL A 296 -5.67 -26.63 8.86
C VAL A 296 -6.32 -27.70 8.00
N ALA A 297 -5.73 -28.89 7.89
CA ALA A 297 -6.23 -29.99 7.06
C ALA A 297 -7.73 -30.32 7.26
N VAL A 298 -8.25 -30.15 8.48
CA VAL A 298 -9.66 -30.41 8.84
C VAL A 298 -10.49 -29.12 9.04
N SER A 299 -9.89 -27.96 8.80
CA SER A 299 -10.52 -26.66 8.97
C SER A 299 -11.42 -26.30 7.79
N LEU A 300 -12.54 -25.63 8.07
CA LEU A 300 -13.35 -24.97 7.04
C LEU A 300 -12.68 -23.70 6.49
N THR A 301 -11.54 -23.29 7.03
CA THR A 301 -10.89 -22.03 6.66
C THR A 301 -10.46 -21.97 5.21
N GLY A 302 -9.88 -23.04 4.65
CA GLY A 302 -9.51 -23.03 3.23
C GLY A 302 -10.73 -22.98 2.31
N PHE A 303 -11.82 -23.68 2.68
CA PHE A 303 -13.08 -23.62 1.95
C PHE A 303 -13.72 -22.22 1.98
N LEU A 304 -13.75 -21.57 3.15
CA LEU A 304 -14.34 -20.23 3.29
C LEU A 304 -13.48 -19.12 2.65
N ALA A 305 -12.20 -19.40 2.39
CA ALA A 305 -11.28 -18.48 1.73
C ALA A 305 -11.15 -18.76 0.22
N ASP A 306 -12.00 -19.64 -0.34
CA ASP A 306 -11.97 -20.06 -1.75
C ASP A 306 -10.59 -20.55 -2.21
N LEU A 307 -9.81 -21.15 -1.30
CA LEU A 307 -8.53 -21.75 -1.66
C LEU A 307 -8.78 -23.04 -2.44
N ILE A 308 -8.13 -23.17 -3.59
CA ILE A 308 -8.22 -24.35 -4.45
C ILE A 308 -7.14 -25.34 -4.01
N GLU A 309 -7.46 -26.63 -3.94
CA GLU A 309 -6.50 -27.72 -3.70
C GLU A 309 -5.63 -27.60 -2.42
N TRP A 310 -5.97 -26.69 -1.49
CA TRP A 310 -5.20 -26.41 -0.28
C TRP A 310 -4.99 -27.63 0.61
N GLN A 311 -5.90 -28.60 0.61
CA GLN A 311 -5.74 -29.84 1.38
C GLN A 311 -4.61 -30.71 0.81
N ASP A 312 -4.49 -30.76 -0.51
CA ASP A 312 -3.45 -31.50 -1.20
C ASP A 312 -2.10 -30.79 -1.02
N GLU A 313 -2.07 -29.46 -1.12
CA GLU A 313 -0.87 -28.66 -0.85
C GLU A 313 -0.36 -28.86 0.59
N ILE A 314 -1.26 -28.80 1.59
CA ILE A 314 -0.90 -29.03 2.99
C ILE A 314 -0.42 -30.47 3.23
N ALA A 315 -0.98 -31.45 2.53
CA ALA A 315 -0.57 -32.85 2.63
C ALA A 315 0.81 -33.14 2.02
N LEU A 316 1.26 -32.30 1.09
CA LEU A 316 2.58 -32.39 0.45
C LEU A 316 3.69 -31.72 1.26
N LEU A 317 3.35 -30.92 2.29
CA LEU A 317 4.34 -30.27 3.14
C LEU A 317 5.12 -31.28 3.98
N ASP A 318 6.45 -31.08 4.04
CA ASP A 318 7.34 -31.90 4.87
C ASP A 318 6.97 -31.85 6.35
N ASP A 319 7.37 -32.88 7.12
CA ASP A 319 7.21 -32.92 8.57
C ASP A 319 8.15 -31.93 9.27
N ASP A 320 9.29 -31.61 8.64
CA ASP A 320 10.24 -30.62 9.13
C ASP A 320 9.89 -29.20 8.64
N PRO A 321 9.57 -28.25 9.55
CA PRO A 321 9.23 -26.88 9.16
C PRO A 321 10.35 -26.16 8.42
N LEU A 322 11.63 -26.50 8.67
CA LEU A 322 12.74 -25.84 7.99
C LEU A 322 12.85 -26.29 6.52
N GLU A 323 12.55 -27.56 6.24
CA GLU A 323 12.49 -28.07 4.86
C GLU A 323 11.35 -27.42 4.08
N VAL A 324 10.22 -27.15 4.74
CA VAL A 324 9.12 -26.39 4.14
C VAL A 324 9.56 -24.97 3.80
N VAL A 325 10.20 -24.25 4.73
CA VAL A 325 10.70 -22.89 4.45
C VAL A 325 11.65 -22.89 3.25
N ILE A 326 12.56 -23.85 3.16
CA ILE A 326 13.49 -24.01 2.03
C ILE A 326 12.73 -24.29 0.72
N ALA A 327 11.74 -25.19 0.75
CA ALA A 327 10.93 -25.52 -0.42
C ALA A 327 10.14 -24.31 -0.92
N GLU A 328 9.52 -23.55 -0.02
CA GLU A 328 8.75 -22.36 -0.35
C GLU A 328 9.64 -21.23 -0.88
N LEU A 329 10.82 -21.00 -0.31
CA LEU A 329 11.80 -20.02 -0.82
C LEU A 329 12.25 -20.36 -2.25
N ARG A 330 12.44 -21.64 -2.56
CA ARG A 330 12.71 -22.10 -3.93
C ARG A 330 11.51 -21.91 -4.85
N HIS A 331 10.30 -22.25 -4.40
CA HIS A 331 9.08 -22.11 -5.18
C HIS A 331 8.79 -20.65 -5.52
N MET A 332 9.01 -19.74 -4.57
CA MET A 332 8.90 -18.29 -4.75
C MET A 332 9.94 -17.70 -5.70
N GLY A 333 11.01 -18.45 -6.03
CA GLY A 333 12.06 -17.99 -6.94
C GLY A 333 13.00 -16.93 -6.37
N VAL A 334 13.05 -16.78 -5.04
CA VAL A 334 13.99 -15.87 -4.37
C VAL A 334 15.41 -16.44 -4.51
N PRO A 335 16.42 -15.66 -4.94
CA PRO A 335 17.79 -16.15 -5.03
C PRO A 335 18.33 -16.62 -3.66
N GLU A 336 19.00 -17.78 -3.60
CA GLU A 336 19.57 -18.36 -2.35
C GLU A 336 20.51 -17.40 -1.60
N ALA A 337 21.15 -16.48 -2.32
CA ALA A 337 22.01 -15.45 -1.71
C ALA A 337 21.23 -14.43 -0.86
N HIS A 338 19.91 -14.33 -1.03
CA HIS A 338 19.06 -13.35 -0.35
C HIS A 338 18.11 -13.98 0.66
N TRP A 339 18.16 -15.30 0.89
CA TRP A 339 17.20 -15.97 1.77
C TRP A 339 17.29 -15.52 3.23
N GLU A 340 18.50 -15.27 3.75
CA GLU A 340 18.67 -14.78 5.13
C GLU A 340 18.02 -13.39 5.30
N SER A 341 18.37 -12.44 4.43
CA SER A 341 17.80 -11.08 4.44
C SER A 341 16.31 -11.04 4.11
N TYR A 342 15.78 -12.04 3.39
CA TYR A 342 14.35 -12.12 3.09
C TYR A 342 13.52 -12.57 4.31
N LEU A 343 14.11 -13.39 5.17
CA LEU A 343 13.46 -13.91 6.37
C LEU A 343 13.58 -12.96 7.57
N GLU A 344 14.66 -12.17 7.62
CA GLU A 344 14.86 -11.05 8.55
C GLU A 344 13.87 -9.92 8.27
#